data_AF-A0A6P0XA04-F1
#
_entry.id   AF-A0A6P0XA04-F1
#
_cell.length_a   1.000
_cell.length_b   1.000
_cell.length_c   1.000
_cell.angle_alpha   90.00
_cell.angle_beta   90.00
_cell.angle_gamma   90.00
#
_symmetry.space_group_name_H-M   'P 1'
#
loop_
_entity.id
_entity.type
_entity.pdbx_description
1 polymer ?
#
loop_
_entity_poly.entity_id
_entity_poly.type
_entity_poly.pdbx_seq_one_letter_code
_entity_poly.pdbx_strand_id
1 'polypeptide(L)' 'MTNNQHQPHRALVQELDLMIRARYPLLYIVTVEEVPLEEVLCQVAEYSQPPRKLLLWDVVR' A
#
# COMPACT_ATOMS: atom_id res chain seq x y z
N MET A 1 9.73 7.36 24.77
CA MET A 1 8.28 7.58 24.86
C MET A 1 7.81 7.87 23.45
N THR A 2 7.42 6.84 22.69
CA THR A 2 7.11 6.97 21.27
C THR A 2 5.71 7.57 21.10
N ASN A 3 5.65 8.75 20.46
CA ASN A 3 4.43 9.45 20.11
C ASN A 3 3.45 8.48 19.43
N ASN A 4 2.23 8.43 19.95
CA ASN A 4 1.09 7.75 19.34
C ASN A 4 0.65 8.58 18.12
N GLN A 5 1.46 8.60 17.06
CA GLN A 5 1.13 9.26 15.80
C GLN A 5 0.03 8.40 15.15
N HIS A 6 -1.14 8.99 14.95
CA HIS A 6 -2.17 8.44 14.08
C HIS A 6 -1.52 8.16 12.74
N GLN A 7 -1.18 6.89 12.43
CA GLN A 7 -0.71 6.53 11.09
C GLN A 7 -1.86 6.85 10.13
N PRO A 8 -1.73 7.91 9.31
CA PRO A 8 -2.75 8.20 8.31
C PRO A 8 -2.87 6.98 7.40
N HIS A 9 -4.09 6.70 6.93
CA HIS A 9 -4.37 5.56 6.03
C HIS A 9 -4.29 4.15 6.64
N ARG A 10 -4.16 3.97 7.97
CA ARG A 10 -4.14 2.63 8.60
C ARG A 10 -5.26 1.69 8.14
N ALA A 11 -6.50 2.20 8.07
CA ALA A 11 -7.64 1.41 7.62
C ALA A 11 -7.48 0.95 6.15
N LEU A 12 -7.01 1.84 5.29
CA LEU A 12 -6.73 1.55 3.87
C LEU A 12 -5.60 0.51 3.75
N VAL A 13 -4.53 0.63 4.54
CA VAL A 13 -3.43 -0.35 4.55
C VAL A 13 -3.95 -1.75 4.88
N GLN A 14 -4.81 -1.87 5.89
CA GLN A 14 -5.41 -3.16 6.29
C GLN A 14 -6.33 -3.74 5.23
N GLU A 15 -7.13 -2.89 4.56
CA GLU A 15 -8.03 -3.31 3.50
C GLU A 15 -7.25 -3.79 2.27
N LEU A 16 -6.23 -3.04 1.84
CA LEU A 16 -5.35 -3.43 0.74
C LEU A 16 -4.60 -4.74 1.05
N ASP A 17 -4.04 -4.89 2.26
CA ASP A 17 -3.40 -6.13 2.72
C ASP A 17 -4.34 -7.35 2.62
N LEU A 18 -5.63 -7.16 2.92
CA LEU A 18 -6.64 -8.21 2.73
C LEU A 18 -6.89 -8.51 1.25
N MET A 19 -7.07 -7.48 0.42
CA MET A 19 -7.40 -7.64 -0.99
C MET A 19 -6.26 -8.32 -1.77
N ILE A 20 -5.00 -8.00 -1.49
CA ILE A 20 -3.83 -8.58 -2.19
C ILE A 20 -3.55 -10.05 -1.82
N ARG A 21 -4.28 -10.62 -0.84
CA ARG A 21 -4.23 -12.06 -0.53
C ARG A 21 -5.13 -12.91 -1.44
N ALA A 22 -5.97 -12.29 -2.26
CA ALA A 22 -6.71 -13.02 -3.29
C ALA A 22 -5.75 -13.75 -4.23
N ARG A 23 -6.22 -14.82 -4.89
CA ARG A 23 -5.36 -15.64 -5.76
C ARG A 23 -4.80 -14.86 -6.96
N TYR A 24 -5.57 -13.92 -7.49
CA TYR A 24 -5.20 -13.06 -8.64
C TYR A 24 -5.80 -11.65 -8.48
N PRO A 25 -5.26 -10.81 -7.56
CA PRO A 25 -5.80 -9.48 -7.31
C PRO A 25 -5.40 -8.53 -8.44
N LEU A 26 -6.36 -7.82 -9.02
CA LEU A 26 -6.15 -6.65 -9.86
C LEU A 26 -6.80 -5.47 -9.16
N LEU A 27 -6.00 -4.51 -8.71
CA LEU A 27 -6.47 -3.33 -8.00
C LEU A 27 -6.23 -2.11 -8.89
N TYR A 28 -7.31 -1.41 -9.24
CA TYR A 28 -7.25 -0.14 -9.95
C TYR A 28 -7.43 0.98 -8.93
N ILE A 29 -6.40 1.82 -8.78
CA ILE A 29 -6.37 2.88 -7.77
C ILE A 29 -6.30 4.22 -8.51
N VAL A 30 -7.21 5.14 -8.17
CA VAL A 30 -7.23 6.50 -8.69
C VAL A 30 -6.88 7.44 -7.55
N THR A 31 -5.82 8.23 -7.74
CA THR A 31 -5.35 9.20 -6.75
C THR A 31 -5.05 10.54 -7.40
N VAL A 32 -5.00 11.58 -6.58
CA VAL A 32 -4.65 12.94 -7.02
C VAL A 32 -3.16 13.10 -7.24
N GLU A 33 -2.35 12.37 -6.49
CA GLU A 33 -0.89 12.38 -6.53
C GLU A 33 -0.37 10.94 -6.42
N GLU A 34 0.75 10.68 -7.08
CA GLU A 34 1.39 9.37 -7.15
C GLU A 34 2.19 9.06 -5.87
N VAL A 35 3.05 10.00 -5.44
CA VAL A 35 3.95 9.80 -4.30
C VAL A 35 3.22 9.36 -3.01
N PRO A 36 2.10 9.99 -2.60
CA PRO A 36 1.39 9.55 -1.39
C PRO A 36 0.80 8.14 -1.52
N LEU A 37 0.41 7.73 -2.74
CA LEU A 37 -0.06 6.36 -2.98
C LEU A 37 1.09 5.36 -2.82
N GLU A 38 2.27 5.67 -3.37
CA GLU A 38 3.44 4.81 -3.24
C GLU A 38 3.83 4.59 -1.77
N GLU A 39 3.80 5.64 -0.95
CA GLU A 39 4.05 5.54 0.49
C GLU A 39 3.07 4.60 1.18
N VAL A 40 1.78 4.65 0.82
CA VAL A 40 0.76 3.73 1.33
C VAL A 40 1.04 2.30 0.87
N LEU A 41 1.41 2.09 -0.40
CA LEU A 41 1.74 0.76 -0.93
C LEU A 41 2.99 0.17 -0.28
N CYS A 42 3.99 0.99 0.03
CA CYS A 42 5.15 0.61 0.84
C CYS A 42 4.71 0.13 2.24
N GLN A 43 3.83 0.87 2.91
CA GLN A 43 3.27 0.46 4.20
C GLN A 43 2.51 -0.88 4.12
N VAL A 44 1.74 -1.11 3.05
CA VAL A 44 1.06 -2.41 2.82
C VAL A 44 2.08 -3.54 2.66
N ALA A 45 3.15 -3.31 1.91
CA ALA A 45 4.20 -4.29 1.67
C ALA A 45 4.95 -4.66 2.97
N GLU A 46 5.24 -3.68 3.82
CA GLU A 46 5.86 -3.86 5.13
C GLU A 46 4.91 -4.49 6.17
N TYR A 47 3.63 -4.10 6.15
CA TYR A 47 2.60 -4.60 7.07
C TYR A 47 2.24 -6.08 6.80
N SER A 48 2.29 -6.50 5.53
CA SER A 48 1.96 -7.86 5.11
C SER A 48 2.77 -8.93 5.85
N GLN A 49 2.15 -10.08 6.12
CA GLN A 49 2.84 -11.24 6.71
C GLN A 49 2.70 -12.47 5.80
N PRO A 50 3.79 -12.96 5.17
CA PRO A 50 5.15 -12.40 5.22
C PRO A 50 5.27 -11.03 4.51
N PRO A 51 6.29 -10.20 4.85
CA PRO A 51 6.55 -8.95 4.16
C PRO A 51 6.71 -9.17 2.66
N ARG A 52 6.19 -8.24 1.87
CA ARG A 52 6.19 -8.33 0.40
C ARG A 52 7.18 -7.35 -0.19
N LYS A 53 7.65 -7.65 -1.41
CA LYS A 53 8.44 -6.71 -2.20
C LYS A 53 7.51 -5.91 -3.09
N LEU A 54 7.58 -4.58 -3.00
CA LEU A 54 6.94 -3.69 -3.95
C LEU A 54 7.85 -3.52 -5.17
N LEU A 55 7.28 -3.67 -6.37
CA LEU A 55 7.92 -3.41 -7.64
C LEU A 55 7.08 -2.39 -8.39
N LEU A 56 7.71 -1.28 -8.78
CA LEU A 56 7.07 -0.14 -9.42
C LEU A 56 7.49 -0.09 -10.89
N TRP A 57 6.55 0.26 -11.76
CA TRP A 57 6.78 0.45 -13.18
C TRP A 57 5.92 1.59 -13.69
N ASP A 58 6.58 2.58 -14.27
CA ASP A 58 5.92 3.67 -14.95
C ASP A 58 5.98 3.49 -16.46
N VAL A 59 4.83 3.66 -17.10
CA VAL A 59 4.74 3.66 -18.56
C VAL A 59 4.90 5.08 -19.04
N VAL A 60 6.14 5.50 -19.21
CA VAL A 60 6.47 6.77 -19.88
C VAL A 60 6.49 6.53 -21.40
N ARG A 61 5.77 7.35 -22.17
CA ARG A 61 5.84 7.35 -23.64
C ARG A 61 6.90 8.32 -24.13
#